data_AF-A0A0C6FWA1-F1
#
_entry.id   AF-A0A0C6FWA1-F1
#
_cell.length_a   1.000
_cell.length_b   1.000
_cell.length_c   1.000
_cell.angle_alpha   90.00
_cell.angle_beta   90.00
_cell.angle_gamma   90.00
#
_symmetry.space_group_name_H-M   'P 1'
#
loop_
_entity.id
_entity.type
_entity.pdbx_description
1 polymer ?
#
loop_
_entity_poly.entity_id
_entity_poly.type
_entity_poly.pdbx_seq_one_letter_code
_entity_poly.pdbx_strand_id
1 'polypeptide(L)'
;MKKALILVACVAIAFIIAAQFVTIFVIQPIGAIPEGRTIIVSRLTKLHFIDSADAICEREMGGVSLLCRGMVAGRVASEAKIIARLPYSSMLYDISTGGKSYDR
;
A
#
# COMPACT_ATOMS: atom_id res chain seq x y z
N MET A 1 0.84 -25.83 27.54
CA MET A 1 1.42 -25.80 26.18
C MET A 1 0.35 -25.80 25.08
N LYS A 2 -0.53 -26.82 24.96
CA LYS A 2 -1.58 -26.87 23.92
C LYS A 2 -2.52 -25.65 23.89
N LYS A 3 -2.97 -25.17 25.05
CA LYS A 3 -3.84 -23.97 25.15
C LYS A 3 -3.14 -22.69 24.67
N ALA A 4 -1.85 -22.54 24.98
CA ALA A 4 -1.06 -21.40 24.52
C ALA A 4 -0.83 -21.47 23.00
N LEU A 5 -0.59 -22.66 22.45
CA LEU A 5 -0.47 -22.86 21.01
C LEU A 5 -1.77 -22.51 20.27
N ILE A 6 -2.93 -22.93 20.81
CA ILE A 6 -4.25 -22.57 20.26
C ILE A 6 -4.45 -21.05 20.31
N LEU A 7 -4.11 -20.39 21.42
CA LEU A 7 -4.23 -18.94 21.55
C LEU A 7 -3.38 -18.22 20.49
N VAL A 8 -2.11 -18.62 20.33
CA VAL A 8 -1.20 -18.03 19.34
C VAL A 8 -1.76 -18.23 17.92
N ALA A 9 -2.27 -19.43 17.62
CA ALA A 9 -2.90 -19.70 16.32
C ALA A 9 -4.13 -18.81 16.09
N CYS A 10 -5.00 -18.66 17.09
CA CYS A 10 -6.17 -17.77 17.00
C CYS A 10 -5.77 -16.30 16.77
N VAL A 11 -4.75 -15.81 17.48
CA VAL A 11 -4.24 -14.44 17.30
C VAL A 11 -3.65 -14.26 15.91
N ALA A 12 -2.85 -15.22 15.42
CA ALA A 12 -2.28 -15.17 14.08
C ALA A 12 -3.36 -15.15 12.99
N ILE A 13 -4.39 -16.00 13.12
CA ILE A 13 -5.52 -16.04 12.18
C ILE A 13 -6.28 -14.71 12.20
N ALA A 14 -6.58 -14.17 13.39
CA ALA A 14 -7.23 -12.87 13.52
C ALA A 14 -6.41 -11.75 12.85
N PHE A 15 -5.08 -11.79 12.98
CA PHE A 15 -4.19 -10.82 12.35
C PHE A 15 -4.19 -10.95 10.82
N ILE A 16 -4.18 -12.17 10.28
CA ILE A 16 -4.27 -12.43 8.83
C ILE A 16 -5.59 -11.90 8.27
N ILE A 17 -6.70 -12.13 8.98
CA ILE A 17 -8.02 -11.64 8.60
C ILE A 17 -8.04 -10.10 8.63
N ALA A 18 -7.54 -9.48 9.70
CA ALA A 18 -7.46 -8.02 9.81
C ALA A 18 -6.61 -7.40 8.70
N ALA A 19 -5.52 -8.07 8.31
CA ALA A 19 -4.66 -7.63 7.21
C ALA A 19 -5.38 -7.60 5.85
N GLN A 20 -6.49 -8.33 5.66
CA GLN A 20 -7.28 -8.27 4.42
C GLN A 20 -8.12 -6.98 4.30
N PHE A 21 -8.35 -6.26 5.39
CA PHE A 21 -9.18 -5.05 5.40
C PHE A 21 -8.38 -3.75 5.28
N VAL A 22 -7.04 -3.84 5.26
CA VAL A 22 -6.15 -2.68 5.19
C VAL A 22 -5.12 -2.83 4.08
N THR A 23 -4.62 -1.68 3.63
CA THR A 23 -3.50 -1.56 2.71
C THR A 23 -2.52 -0.52 3.23
N ILE A 24 -1.23 -0.85 3.19
CA ILE A 24 -0.11 0.06 3.34
C ILE A 24 0.17 0.63 1.94
N PHE A 25 -0.27 1.86 1.70
CA PHE A 25 -0.13 2.54 0.43
C PHE A 25 1.04 3.51 0.47
N VAL A 26 2.04 3.28 -0.38
CA VAL A 26 3.27 4.07 -0.44
C VAL A 26 3.21 5.05 -1.59
N ILE A 27 3.43 6.32 -1.27
CA ILE A 27 3.51 7.43 -2.21
C ILE A 27 4.98 7.81 -2.34
N GLN A 28 5.56 7.54 -3.51
CA GLN A 28 6.94 7.90 -3.82
C GLN A 28 7.10 9.43 -3.76
N PRO A 29 8.27 9.94 -3.34
CA PRO A 29 8.66 11.32 -3.58
C PRO A 29 8.44 11.74 -5.03
N ILE A 30 7.56 12.72 -5.26
CA ILE A 30 7.26 13.33 -6.56
C ILE A 30 7.24 14.84 -6.41
N GLY A 31 7.33 15.61 -7.49
CA GLY A 31 7.41 17.08 -7.39
C GLY A 31 6.34 17.76 -6.50
N ALA A 32 5.12 17.20 -6.43
CA ALA A 32 4.04 17.71 -5.58
C ALA A 32 4.14 17.27 -4.09
N ILE A 33 4.85 16.17 -3.81
CA ILE A 33 5.05 15.59 -2.47
C ILE A 33 6.54 15.19 -2.37
N PRO A 34 7.45 16.15 -2.14
CA PRO A 34 8.89 15.91 -2.26
C PRO A 34 9.45 14.94 -1.22
N GLU A 35 8.78 14.79 -0.07
CA GLU A 35 9.18 13.85 0.98
C GLU A 35 8.61 12.44 0.79
N GLY A 36 7.67 12.27 -0.16
CA GLY A 36 6.81 11.10 -0.23
C GLY A 36 5.98 10.90 1.05
N ARG A 37 5.23 9.80 1.12
CA ARG A 37 4.49 9.42 2.33
C ARG A 37 4.06 7.97 2.28
N THR A 38 3.89 7.34 3.43
CA THR A 38 3.17 6.06 3.54
C THR A 38 1.85 6.31 4.25
N ILE A 39 0.74 5.80 3.72
CA ILE A 39 -0.57 5.89 4.36
C ILE A 39 -1.13 4.48 4.55
N ILE A 40 -1.73 4.23 5.72
CA ILE A 40 -2.51 3.01 5.94
C ILE A 40 -3.95 3.36 5.66
N VAL A 41 -4.58 2.65 4.73
CA VAL A 41 -5.95 2.90 4.29
C VAL A 41 -6.80 1.64 4.40
N SER A 42 -8.12 1.81 4.46
CA SER A 42 -9.05 0.70 4.22
C SER A 42 -8.78 0.10 2.84
N ARG A 43 -8.74 -1.23 2.74
CA ARG A 43 -8.44 -1.92 1.48
C ARG A 43 -9.55 -1.67 0.45
N LEU A 44 -9.16 -1.14 -0.70
CA LEU A 44 -10.00 -1.11 -1.90
C LEU A 44 -9.77 -2.41 -2.71
N THR A 45 -10.77 -2.85 -3.48
CA THR A 45 -10.76 -4.16 -4.17
C THR A 45 -9.52 -4.42 -5.03
N LYS A 46 -8.92 -3.37 -5.62
CA LYS A 46 -7.74 -3.48 -6.50
C LYS A 46 -6.39 -3.29 -5.79
N LEU A 47 -6.39 -2.99 -4.49
CA LEU A 47 -5.18 -2.76 -3.72
C LEU A 47 -4.64 -4.06 -3.12
N HIS A 48 -3.34 -4.27 -3.24
CA HIS A 48 -2.62 -5.29 -2.48
C HIS A 48 -2.43 -4.86 -1.01
N PHE A 49 -1.86 -5.73 -0.17
CA PHE A 49 -1.58 -5.38 1.23
C PHE A 49 -0.53 -4.28 1.35
N ILE A 50 0.52 -4.34 0.54
CA ILE A 50 1.50 -3.27 0.34
C ILE A 50 1.38 -2.89 -1.12
N ASP A 51 1.08 -1.63 -1.40
CA ASP A 51 0.87 -1.17 -2.76
C ASP A 51 1.34 0.28 -2.92
N SER A 52 1.47 0.72 -4.17
CA SER A 52 1.80 2.11 -4.51
C SER A 52 1.08 2.50 -5.80
N ALA A 53 1.05 3.80 -6.09
CA ALA A 53 0.49 4.29 -7.34
C ALA A 53 1.21 3.66 -8.54
N ASP A 54 2.53 3.55 -8.47
CA ASP A 54 3.38 3.01 -9.54
C ASP A 54 3.15 1.53 -9.77
N ALA A 55 3.04 0.76 -8.69
CA ALA A 55 2.74 -0.66 -8.77
C ALA A 55 1.38 -0.93 -9.43
N ILE A 56 0.37 -0.10 -9.14
CA ILE A 56 -0.96 -0.21 -9.79
C ILE A 56 -0.88 0.19 -11.25
N CYS A 57 -0.17 1.27 -11.56
CA CYS A 57 0.02 1.75 -12.93
C CYS A 57 0.72 0.70 -13.79
N GLU A 58 1.79 0.09 -13.29
CA GLU A 58 2.48 -1.01 -13.97
C GLU A 58 1.53 -2.19 -14.21
N ARG A 59 0.78 -2.64 -13.18
CA ARG A 59 -0.10 -3.81 -13.28
C ARG A 59 -1.29 -3.59 -14.21
N GLU A 60 -1.93 -2.42 -14.16
CA GLU A 60 -3.19 -2.15 -14.84
C GLU A 60 -3.00 -1.46 -16.20
N MET A 61 -1.93 -0.68 -16.39
CA MET A 61 -1.67 0.10 -17.60
C MET A 61 -0.40 -0.30 -18.34
N GLY A 62 0.39 -1.24 -17.81
CA GLY A 62 1.63 -1.69 -18.44
C GLY A 62 2.78 -0.68 -18.38
N GLY A 63 2.65 0.37 -17.57
CA GLY A 63 3.69 1.39 -17.39
C GLY A 63 3.28 2.51 -16.45
N VAL A 64 4.27 3.28 -15.99
CA VAL A 64 4.08 4.38 -15.04
C VAL A 64 4.10 5.73 -15.75
N SER A 65 3.06 6.53 -15.50
CA SER A 65 2.96 7.92 -15.98
C SER A 65 2.41 8.83 -14.89
N LEU A 66 2.68 10.14 -14.99
CA LEU A 66 2.14 11.13 -14.05
C LEU A 66 0.61 11.12 -14.01
N LEU A 67 -0.04 10.92 -15.15
CA LEU A 67 -1.49 10.83 -15.24
C LEU A 67 -2.01 9.61 -14.45
N CYS A 68 -1.39 8.45 -14.64
CA CYS A 68 -1.79 7.25 -13.91
C CYS A 68 -1.57 7.41 -12.39
N ARG A 69 -0.41 7.94 -11.98
CA ARG A 69 -0.12 8.25 -10.57
C ARG A 69 -1.21 9.14 -9.96
N GLY A 70 -1.59 10.20 -10.68
CA GLY A 70 -2.64 11.13 -10.27
C GLY A 70 -4.02 10.46 -10.14
N MET A 71 -4.41 9.64 -11.11
CA MET A 71 -5.68 8.91 -11.06
C MET A 71 -5.75 7.94 -9.87
N VAL A 72 -4.68 7.17 -9.65
CA VAL A 72 -4.63 6.20 -8.54
C VAL A 72 -4.62 6.93 -7.19
N ALA A 73 -3.78 7.96 -7.03
CA ALA A 73 -3.75 8.75 -5.80
C ALA A 73 -5.09 9.44 -5.54
N GLY A 74 -5.74 10.00 -6.56
CA GLY A 74 -7.06 10.60 -6.47
C GLY A 74 -8.11 9.61 -6.02
N ARG A 75 -8.11 8.39 -6.60
CA ARG A 75 -9.02 7.31 -6.21
C ARG A 75 -8.81 6.88 -4.75
N VAL A 76 -7.56 6.67 -4.34
CA VAL A 76 -7.25 6.29 -2.95
C VAL A 76 -7.69 7.40 -2.00
N ALA A 77 -7.50 8.67 -2.35
CA ALA A 77 -7.92 9.79 -1.54
C ALA A 77 -9.44 9.95 -1.43
N SER A 78 -10.20 9.58 -2.47
CA SER A 78 -11.66 9.72 -2.50
C SER A 78 -12.41 8.51 -1.94
N GLU A 79 -11.92 7.30 -2.18
CA GLU A 79 -12.62 6.06 -1.82
C GLU A 79 -12.10 5.41 -0.53
N ALA A 80 -10.82 5.59 -0.19
CA ALA A 80 -10.22 4.90 0.94
C ALA A 80 -10.23 5.76 2.21
N LYS A 81 -10.56 5.14 3.35
CA LYS A 81 -10.44 5.78 4.65
C LYS A 81 -8.99 5.71 5.12
N ILE A 82 -8.36 6.87 5.33
CA ILE A 82 -7.02 6.96 5.92
C ILE A 82 -7.10 6.64 7.41
N ILE A 83 -6.39 5.59 7.82
CA ILE A 83 -6.28 5.11 9.20
C ILE A 83 -5.06 5.73 9.88
N ALA A 84 -3.93 5.78 9.17
CA ALA A 84 -2.68 6.33 9.70
C ALA A 84 -1.81 6.93 8.59
N ARG A 85 -0.90 7.83 8.99
CA ARG A 85 0.11 8.44 8.12
C ARG A 85 1.49 8.22 8.72
N LEU A 86 2.41 7.76 7.90
CA LEU A 86 3.78 7.39 8.25
C LEU A 86 4.75 8.07 7.26
N PRO A 87 6.02 8.26 7.63
CA PRO A 87 7.03 8.71 6.69
C PRO A 87 7.17 7.75 5.51
N TYR A 88 7.73 8.25 4.42
CA TYR A 88 8.07 7.43 3.27
C TYR A 88 9.04 6.31 3.66
N SER A 89 8.87 5.13 3.04
CA SER A 89 9.78 4.00 3.19
C SER A 89 10.11 3.46 1.80
N SER A 90 11.37 3.55 1.41
CA SER A 90 11.87 2.98 0.15
C SER A 90 11.69 1.47 0.12
N MET A 91 11.92 0.78 1.24
CA MET A 91 11.71 -0.67 1.34
C MET A 91 10.26 -1.06 1.03
N LEU A 92 9.27 -0.34 1.57
CA LEU A 92 7.87 -0.63 1.28
C LEU A 92 7.51 -0.30 -0.17
N TYR A 93 8.12 0.74 -0.74
CA TYR A 93 7.97 1.07 -2.15
C TYR A 93 8.53 -0.03 -3.05
N ASP A 94 9.75 -0.51 -2.80
CA ASP A 94 10.39 -1.58 -3.57
C ASP A 94 9.59 -2.89 -3.48
N ILE A 95 9.04 -3.20 -2.29
CA ILE A 95 8.13 -4.35 -2.13
C ILE A 95 6.88 -4.17 -2.99
N SER A 96 6.29 -2.96 -3.03
CA SER A 96 5.08 -2.69 -3.80
C SER A 96 5.30 -2.87 -5.32
N THR A 97 6.46 -2.46 -5.84
CA THR A 97 6.78 -2.49 -7.26
C THR A 97 7.48 -3.78 -7.72
N GLY A 98 7.70 -4.72 -6.80
CA GLY A 98 8.44 -5.95 -7.09
C GLY A 98 9.92 -5.71 -7.39
N GLY A 99 10.52 -4.68 -6.78
CA GLY A 99 11.93 -4.30 -6.93
C GLY A 99 12.22 -3.38 -8.12
N LYS A 100 11.19 -2.95 -8.86
CA LYS A 100 11.35 -1.94 -9.93
C LYS A 100 11.35 -0.54 -9.33
N SER A 101 12.24 0.32 -9.84
CA SER A 101 12.23 1.74 -9.49
C SER A 101 11.78 2.55 -10.68
N TYR A 102 10.91 3.54 -10.45
CA TYR A 102 10.41 4.46 -11.46
C TYR A 102 10.88 5.87 -11.13
N ASP A 103 11.15 6.66 -12.17
CA ASP A 103 11.58 8.04 -12.02
C ASP A 103 10.51 8.90 -11.35
N ARG A 104 10.97 9.93 -10.63
CA ARG A 104 10.15 10.82 -9.78
C ARG A 104 9.41 11.87 -10.59
#